data_AF-A0AAV2F4E3-F1
#
_entry.id   AF-A0AAV2F4E3-F1
#
_cell.length_a   1.000
_cell.length_b   1.000
_cell.length_c   1.000
_cell.angle_alpha   90.00
_cell.angle_beta   90.00
_cell.angle_gamma   90.00
#
_symmetry.space_group_name_H-M   'P 1'
#
loop_
_entity.id
_entity.type
_entity.pdbx_description
1 polymer ?
#
loop_
_entity_poly.entity_id
_entity_poly.type
_entity_poly.pdbx_seq_one_letter_code
_entity_poly.pdbx_strand_id
1 'polypeptide(L)'
;MRGFAHADNQTYVIVGNPETECPEECAWPFRGGPDLIPPSGDIGADAMVIGFAQGLVAAVTNPQDTGFFEDSLRKPLEASSACTGIFGSGAVPGSNPGKLLKDPATGKSFNCYGSKGKRFLVPAVWNPATKTCWTLM
;
A
#
# COMPACT_ATOMS: atom_id res chain seq x y z
N MET A 1 -0.75 -10.29 -1.29
CA MET A 1 -1.91 -10.58 -2.17
C MET A 1 -1.37 -10.75 -3.58
N ARG A 2 -1.68 -11.85 -4.27
CA ARG A 2 -1.22 -12.06 -5.65
C ARG A 2 -2.29 -11.56 -6.63
N GLY A 3 -1.92 -10.55 -7.40
CA GLY A 3 -2.28 -10.42 -8.82
C GLY A 3 -3.63 -9.81 -9.16
N PHE A 4 -3.59 -8.77 -9.98
CA PHE A 4 -4.70 -8.34 -10.83
C PHE A 4 -5.12 -9.52 -11.72
N ALA A 5 -6.43 -9.73 -11.80
CA ALA A 5 -7.01 -10.66 -12.76
C ALA A 5 -7.71 -9.84 -13.84
N HIS A 6 -7.49 -10.22 -15.09
CA HIS A 6 -8.27 -9.72 -16.23
C HIS A 6 -9.34 -10.75 -16.56
N ALA A 7 -10.60 -10.40 -16.37
CA ALA A 7 -11.73 -11.12 -16.96
C ALA A 7 -12.44 -10.17 -17.94
N ASP A 8 -12.70 -10.62 -19.16
CA ASP A 8 -13.46 -9.87 -20.17
C ASP A 8 -13.02 -8.41 -20.39
N ASN A 9 -11.70 -8.15 -20.41
CA ASN A 9 -11.10 -6.82 -20.61
C ASN A 9 -11.52 -5.76 -19.55
N GLN A 10 -11.89 -6.21 -18.35
CA GLN A 10 -12.14 -5.39 -17.18
C GLN A 10 -11.06 -5.62 -16.13
N THR A 11 -10.65 -4.54 -15.46
CA THR A 11 -9.66 -4.58 -14.38
C THR A 11 -10.35 -4.81 -13.05
N TYR A 12 -9.96 -5.86 -12.34
CA TYR A 12 -10.49 -6.18 -11.02
C TYR A 12 -9.41 -6.08 -9.95
N VAL A 13 -9.80 -5.57 -8.78
CA VAL A 13 -8.96 -5.62 -7.58
C VAL A 13 -9.51 -6.72 -6.69
N ILE A 14 -8.75 -7.80 -6.53
CA ILE A 14 -9.12 -8.89 -5.62
C ILE A 14 -8.72 -8.50 -4.20
N VAL A 15 -9.66 -8.61 -3.28
CA VAL A 15 -9.47 -8.30 -1.86
C VAL A 15 -9.76 -9.56 -1.05
N GLY A 16 -8.74 -10.09 -0.38
CA GLY A 16 -8.85 -11.25 0.53
C GLY A 16 -8.57 -10.84 1.98
N ASN A 17 -8.86 -11.73 2.95
CA ASN A 17 -8.54 -11.46 4.35
C ASN A 17 -7.02 -11.61 4.59
N PRO A 18 -6.29 -10.52 4.89
CA PRO A 18 -4.84 -10.58 5.06
C PRO A 18 -4.39 -11.47 6.21
N GLU A 19 -5.24 -11.63 7.23
CA GLU A 19 -4.91 -12.38 8.45
C GLU A 19 -4.96 -13.89 8.27
N THR A 20 -5.67 -14.38 7.25
CA THR A 20 -5.82 -15.83 7.01
C THR A 20 -5.10 -16.31 5.76
N GLU A 21 -5.12 -15.49 4.70
CA GLU A 21 -4.54 -15.89 3.41
C GLU A 21 -3.00 -15.87 3.44
N CYS A 22 -2.42 -14.92 4.17
CA CYS A 22 -0.97 -14.70 4.24
C CYS A 22 -0.60 -13.76 5.40
N PRO A 23 -0.70 -14.22 6.67
CA PRO A 23 -0.65 -13.36 7.85
C PRO A 23 0.52 -12.37 7.89
N GLU A 24 1.75 -12.84 7.64
CA GLU A 24 2.93 -11.97 7.70
C GLU A 24 3.07 -11.06 6.47
N GLU A 25 2.94 -11.63 5.27
CA GLU A 25 3.21 -10.91 4.01
C GLU A 25 2.06 -9.95 3.64
N CYS A 26 0.82 -10.37 3.84
CA CYS A 26 -0.35 -9.59 3.42
C CYS A 26 -0.85 -8.64 4.49
N ALA A 27 -0.59 -8.92 5.77
CA ALA A 27 -0.87 -7.98 6.83
C ALA A 27 0.31 -7.04 7.15
N TRP A 28 1.39 -7.12 6.37
CA TRP A 28 2.46 -6.13 6.37
C TRP A 28 1.89 -4.73 6.04
N PRO A 29 2.25 -3.65 6.76
CA PRO A 29 3.31 -3.53 7.78
C PRO A 29 2.87 -3.82 9.22
N PHE A 30 1.59 -4.15 9.45
CA PHE A 30 1.02 -4.33 10.79
C PHE A 30 1.36 -5.70 11.42
N ARG A 31 1.78 -6.65 10.59
CA ARG A 31 2.38 -7.93 11.00
C ARG A 31 3.64 -8.19 10.16
N GLY A 32 4.67 -8.77 10.75
CA GLY A 32 5.95 -9.01 10.06
C GLY A 32 6.73 -7.76 9.65
N GLY A 33 6.34 -6.58 10.16
CA GLY A 33 6.86 -5.26 9.76
C GLY A 33 7.31 -4.38 10.93
N PRO A 34 7.42 -3.05 10.74
CA PRO A 34 7.97 -2.09 11.70
C PRO A 34 7.09 -1.79 12.93
N ASP A 35 6.39 -2.80 13.47
CA ASP A 35 5.50 -2.74 14.65
C ASP A 35 4.58 -1.49 14.67
N LEU A 36 3.86 -1.31 13.57
CA LEU A 36 2.87 -0.23 13.45
C LEU A 36 1.54 -0.64 14.06
N ILE A 37 0.94 0.26 14.85
CA ILE A 37 -0.41 0.07 15.37
C ILE A 37 -1.43 0.55 14.31
N PRO A 38 -2.36 -0.32 13.86
CA PRO A 38 -3.32 0.00 12.81
C PRO A 38 -4.25 1.19 13.14
N PRO A 39 -4.54 2.10 12.18
CA PRO A 39 -5.43 3.25 12.37
C PRO A 39 -6.84 2.90 12.89
N SER A 40 -7.45 1.83 12.39
CA SER A 40 -8.74 1.32 12.88
C SER A 40 -8.57 0.52 14.18
N GLY A 41 -7.40 -0.10 14.35
CA GLY A 41 -7.10 -1.07 15.42
C GLY A 41 -7.30 -2.53 14.99
N ASP A 42 -7.82 -2.75 13.78
CA ASP A 42 -7.99 -4.06 13.17
C ASP A 42 -6.92 -4.25 12.09
N ILE A 43 -6.08 -5.29 12.27
CA ILE A 43 -4.94 -5.57 11.39
C ILE A 43 -5.43 -5.93 9.98
N GLY A 44 -6.42 -6.83 9.87
CA GLY A 44 -6.94 -7.30 8.59
C GLY A 44 -7.58 -6.17 7.79
N ALA A 45 -8.40 -5.33 8.42
CA ALA A 45 -9.07 -4.22 7.76
C ALA A 45 -8.08 -3.15 7.26
N ASP A 46 -7.11 -2.75 8.08
CA ASP A 46 -6.15 -1.72 7.66
C ASP A 46 -5.14 -2.24 6.62
N ALA A 47 -4.73 -3.50 6.72
CA ALA A 47 -3.91 -4.13 5.68
C ALA A 47 -4.68 -4.29 4.36
N MET A 48 -5.98 -4.60 4.43
CA MET A 48 -6.87 -4.63 3.28
C MET A 48 -6.96 -3.26 2.59
N VAL A 49 -6.99 -2.16 3.35
CA VAL A 49 -6.97 -0.79 2.80
C VAL A 49 -5.67 -0.52 2.04
N ILE A 50 -4.51 -0.94 2.58
CA ILE A 50 -3.22 -0.79 1.90
C ILE A 50 -3.23 -1.59 0.58
N GLY A 51 -3.60 -2.87 0.65
CA GLY A 51 -3.67 -3.74 -0.53
C GLY A 51 -4.65 -3.22 -1.59
N PHE A 52 -5.81 -2.71 -1.17
CA PHE A 52 -6.78 -2.08 -2.07
C PHE A 52 -6.22 -0.82 -2.73
N ALA A 53 -5.50 0.03 -1.98
CA ALA A 53 -4.88 1.22 -2.54
C ALA A 53 -3.79 0.88 -3.58
N GLN A 54 -2.95 -0.12 -3.31
CA GLN A 54 -2.00 -0.65 -4.30
C GLN A 54 -2.73 -1.20 -5.52
N GLY A 55 -3.80 -1.96 -5.26
CA GLY A 55 -4.79 -2.43 -6.21
C GLY A 55 -5.24 -1.35 -7.21
N LEU A 56 -5.79 -0.28 -6.66
CA LEU A 56 -6.36 0.82 -7.40
C LEU A 56 -5.29 1.57 -8.21
N VAL A 57 -4.10 1.79 -7.64
CA VAL A 57 -3.00 2.46 -8.35
C VAL A 57 -2.61 1.68 -9.59
N ALA A 58 -2.36 0.38 -9.45
CA ALA A 58 -2.01 -0.48 -10.57
C ALA A 58 -3.15 -0.58 -11.60
N ALA A 59 -4.42 -0.63 -11.17
CA ALA A 59 -5.55 -0.61 -12.10
C ALA A 59 -5.60 0.68 -12.94
N VAL A 60 -5.14 1.81 -12.41
CA VAL A 60 -5.10 3.09 -13.14
C VAL A 60 -3.82 3.22 -13.99
N THR A 61 -2.67 2.80 -13.48
CA THR A 61 -1.37 3.00 -14.15
C THR A 61 -0.96 1.86 -15.07
N ASN A 62 -1.57 0.69 -14.90
CA ASN A 62 -1.27 -0.55 -15.59
C ASN A 62 -2.55 -1.44 -15.79
N PRO A 63 -3.66 -0.93 -16.33
CA PRO A 63 -4.94 -1.64 -16.40
C PRO A 63 -4.95 -2.94 -17.21
N GLN A 64 -3.96 -3.18 -18.07
CA GLN A 64 -3.89 -4.30 -19.02
C GLN A 64 -2.57 -5.09 -18.92
N ASP A 65 -1.76 -4.86 -17.89
CA ASP A 65 -0.40 -5.40 -17.77
C ASP A 65 0.55 -5.03 -18.93
N THR A 66 0.26 -3.92 -19.62
CA THR A 66 1.08 -3.32 -20.69
C THR A 66 1.55 -1.89 -20.37
N GLY A 67 1.39 -1.43 -19.13
CA GLY A 67 1.64 -0.06 -18.66
C GLY A 67 3.02 0.17 -18.04
N PHE A 68 3.12 1.00 -17.00
CA PHE A 68 4.40 1.34 -16.36
C PHE A 68 4.96 0.18 -15.51
N PHE A 69 6.10 -0.39 -15.93
CA PHE A 69 6.91 -1.36 -15.16
C PHE A 69 8.41 -1.04 -15.32
N GLU A 70 9.21 -1.20 -14.26
CA GLU A 70 10.61 -0.73 -14.27
C GLU A 70 11.62 -1.67 -14.97
N ASP A 71 11.38 -2.99 -15.15
CA ASP A 71 12.49 -3.84 -15.63
C ASP A 71 12.17 -5.15 -16.39
N SER A 72 11.00 -5.81 -16.23
CA SER A 72 10.66 -6.96 -17.08
C SER A 72 9.20 -7.42 -16.97
N LEU A 73 8.67 -8.06 -18.03
CA LEU A 73 7.39 -8.79 -18.02
C LEU A 73 7.34 -9.95 -16.99
N ARG A 74 8.48 -10.35 -16.41
CA ARG A 74 8.56 -11.44 -15.42
C ARG A 74 8.49 -10.96 -13.97
N LYS A 75 8.71 -9.66 -13.72
CA LYS A 75 8.54 -8.97 -12.44
C LYS A 75 8.16 -7.51 -12.70
N PRO A 76 6.92 -7.24 -13.16
CA PRO A 76 6.48 -5.88 -13.39
C PRO A 76 6.51 -5.11 -12.07
N LEU A 77 7.31 -4.05 -12.01
CA LEU A 77 7.36 -3.15 -10.88
C LEU A 77 6.37 -1.99 -11.12
N GLU A 78 5.17 -2.12 -10.58
CA GLU A 78 4.08 -1.16 -10.73
C GLU A 78 4.27 0.08 -9.85
N ALA A 79 3.55 1.16 -10.14
CA ALA A 79 3.71 2.45 -9.48
C ALA A 79 3.57 2.39 -7.94
N SER A 80 2.75 1.50 -7.40
CA SER A 80 2.65 1.29 -5.95
C SER A 80 3.71 0.32 -5.40
N SER A 81 4.05 -0.75 -6.12
CA SER A 81 5.06 -1.73 -5.66
C SER A 81 6.50 -1.20 -5.73
N ALA A 82 6.77 -0.23 -6.62
CA ALA A 82 8.03 0.49 -6.67
C ALA A 82 8.34 1.23 -5.35
N CYS A 83 7.29 1.56 -4.59
CA CYS A 83 7.37 2.31 -3.34
C CYS A 83 7.11 1.46 -2.10
N THR A 84 7.40 0.16 -2.17
CA THR A 84 7.15 -0.78 -1.08
C THR A 84 7.74 -0.27 0.24
N GLY A 85 6.86 -0.13 1.23
CA GLY A 85 7.19 0.30 2.58
C GLY A 85 7.48 1.78 2.79
N ILE A 86 7.21 2.61 1.80
CA ILE A 86 7.25 4.07 1.93
C ILE A 86 5.84 4.56 2.23
N PHE A 87 5.63 5.08 3.44
CA PHE A 87 4.33 5.64 3.87
C PHE A 87 4.43 7.13 4.20
N GLY A 88 5.62 7.65 4.50
CA GLY A 88 5.85 9.06 4.77
C GLY A 88 7.25 9.51 4.37
N SER A 89 7.49 10.83 4.41
CA SER A 89 8.79 11.40 4.10
C SER A 89 9.91 10.84 4.99
N GLY A 90 11.08 10.60 4.40
CA GLY A 90 12.25 10.02 5.08
C GLY A 90 12.18 8.50 5.33
N ALA A 91 11.19 7.81 4.76
CA ALA A 91 11.13 6.35 4.82
C ALA A 91 12.39 5.70 4.23
N VAL A 92 12.79 4.58 4.82
CA VAL A 92 13.84 3.69 4.29
C VAL A 92 13.20 2.32 4.11
N PRO A 93 13.01 1.84 2.85
CA PRO A 93 12.39 0.55 2.58
C PRO A 93 12.97 -0.57 3.43
N GLY A 94 12.09 -1.39 4.02
CA GLY A 94 12.47 -2.51 4.88
C GLY A 94 12.99 -2.14 6.28
N SER A 95 13.18 -0.86 6.60
CA SER A 95 13.71 -0.41 7.90
C SER A 95 12.75 0.53 8.63
N ASN A 96 12.30 1.63 8.01
CA ASN A 96 11.38 2.57 8.64
C ASN A 96 10.32 3.06 7.65
N PRO A 97 9.06 3.24 8.09
CA PRO A 97 7.94 3.62 7.23
C PRO A 97 7.92 5.12 6.87
N GLY A 98 8.86 5.90 7.40
CA GLY A 98 8.90 7.36 7.29
C GLY A 98 8.14 8.08 8.40
N LYS A 99 8.01 9.40 8.24
CA LYS A 99 7.27 10.26 9.18
C LYS A 99 5.77 10.03 9.04
N LEU A 100 5.16 9.48 10.10
CA LEU A 100 3.72 9.25 10.20
C LEU A 100 3.11 10.13 11.29
N LEU A 101 1.82 10.48 11.15
CA LEU A 101 1.05 10.98 12.27
C LEU A 101 0.80 9.85 13.27
N LYS A 102 0.79 10.20 14.55
CA LYS A 102 0.44 9.28 15.64
C LYS A 102 -0.71 9.85 16.46
N ASP A 103 -1.68 9.00 16.76
CA ASP A 103 -2.68 9.33 17.79
C ASP A 103 -1.98 9.32 19.17
N PRO A 104 -2.02 10.43 19.93
CA PRO A 104 -1.31 10.52 21.21
C PRO A 104 -1.92 9.65 22.31
N ALA A 105 -3.21 9.32 22.23
CA ALA A 105 -3.90 8.49 23.22
C ALA A 105 -3.71 7.00 22.94
N THR A 106 -3.67 6.60 21.66
CA THR A 106 -3.65 5.17 21.28
C THR A 106 -2.36 4.71 20.59
N GLY A 107 -1.45 5.62 20.22
CA GLY A 107 -0.21 5.31 19.48
C GLY A 107 -0.43 4.89 18.02
N LYS A 108 -1.67 4.93 17.53
CA LYS A 108 -2.04 4.49 16.17
C LYS A 108 -1.38 5.36 15.11
N SER A 109 -0.77 4.73 14.11
CA SER A 109 0.02 5.43 13.10
C SER A 109 -0.74 5.53 11.78
N PHE A 110 -0.77 6.71 11.17
CA PHE A 110 -1.52 6.98 9.94
C PHE A 110 -0.88 8.13 9.15
N ASN A 111 -1.21 8.26 7.87
CA ASN A 111 -0.68 9.33 7.00
C ASN A 111 -1.76 10.12 6.25
N CYS A 112 -3.04 9.80 6.44
CA CYS A 112 -4.11 10.58 5.85
C CYS A 112 -5.43 10.49 6.61
N TYR A 113 -6.28 11.49 6.36
CA TYR A 113 -7.66 11.54 6.82
C TYR A 113 -8.59 11.34 5.63
N GLY A 114 -9.47 10.36 5.70
CA GLY A 114 -10.58 10.19 4.78
C GLY A 114 -11.86 10.84 5.29
N SER A 115 -12.98 10.44 4.69
CA SER A 115 -14.30 10.99 5.00
C SER A 115 -14.65 10.85 6.49
N LYS A 116 -15.26 11.90 7.05
CA LYS A 116 -15.63 12.01 8.47
C LYS A 116 -14.45 11.88 9.44
N GLY A 117 -13.23 12.23 9.00
CA GLY A 117 -12.04 12.20 9.84
C GLY A 117 -11.52 10.78 10.14
N LYS A 118 -11.99 9.76 9.42
CA LYS A 118 -11.43 8.41 9.50
C LYS A 118 -9.96 8.46 9.11
N ARG A 119 -9.12 7.75 9.85
CA ARG A 119 -7.67 7.75 9.65
C ARG A 119 -7.29 6.52 8.86
N PHE A 120 -6.35 6.68 7.93
CA PHE A 120 -5.86 5.58 7.11
C PHE A 120 -4.34 5.66 6.96
N LEU A 121 -3.75 4.49 6.74
CA LEU A 121 -2.38 4.37 6.28
C LEU A 121 -2.43 3.89 4.83
N VAL A 122 -1.89 4.67 3.90
CA VAL A 122 -1.89 4.35 2.47
C VAL A 122 -0.46 4.40 1.90
N PRO A 123 -0.11 3.55 0.94
CA PRO A 123 1.24 3.49 0.39
C PRO A 123 1.57 4.76 -0.43
N ALA A 124 2.86 5.03 -0.58
CA ALA A 124 3.34 5.99 -1.56
C ALA A 124 3.14 5.49 -3.00
N VAL A 125 3.16 6.42 -3.95
CA VAL A 125 3.04 6.14 -5.39
C VAL A 125 4.26 6.70 -6.12
N TRP A 126 4.83 5.92 -7.02
CA TRP A 126 5.95 6.34 -7.84
C TRP A 126 5.57 7.52 -8.75
N ASN A 127 6.36 8.59 -8.68
CA ASN A 127 6.23 9.75 -9.55
C ASN A 127 7.34 9.74 -10.61
N PRO A 128 7.03 9.48 -11.89
CA PRO A 128 8.04 9.40 -12.96
C PRO A 128 8.67 10.76 -13.29
N ALA A 129 8.01 11.88 -12.99
CA ALA A 129 8.55 13.21 -13.26
C ALA A 129 9.68 13.58 -12.28
N THR A 130 9.54 13.19 -11.00
CA THR A 130 10.53 13.47 -9.96
C THR A 130 11.47 12.30 -9.69
N LYS A 131 11.14 11.10 -10.21
CA LYS A 131 11.84 9.84 -9.93
C LYS A 131 11.91 9.55 -8.43
N THR A 132 10.81 9.80 -7.74
CA THR A 132 10.69 9.59 -6.28
C THR A 132 9.32 9.02 -5.94
N CYS A 133 9.22 8.37 -4.79
CA CYS A 133 7.95 7.94 -4.21
C CYS A 133 7.26 9.12 -3.54
N TRP A 134 6.09 9.48 -4.05
CA TRP A 134 5.27 10.56 -3.51
C TRP A 134 4.40 10.04 -2.36
N THR A 135 4.43 10.75 -1.25
CA THR A 135 3.65 10.51 -0.04
C THR A 135 2.65 11.64 0.18
N LEU A 136 1.56 11.36 0.89
CA LEU A 136 0.59 12.39 1.30
C LEU A 136 1.14 13.38 2.35
N MET A 137 2.34 13.09 2.91
CA MET A 137 3.01 13.84 3.98
C MET A 137 4.52 13.93 3.79
#